data_AF-X0WVM7-F1
#
_entry.id   AF-X0WVM7-F1
#
_cell.length_a   1.000
_cell.length_b   1.000
_cell.length_c   1.000
_cell.angle_alpha   90.00
_cell.angle_beta   90.00
_cell.angle_gamma   90.00
#
_symmetry.space_group_name_H-M   'P 1'
#
loop_
_entity.id
_entity.type
_entity.pdbx_description
1 polymer ?
#
loop_
_entity_poly.entity_id
_entity_poly.type
_entity_poly.pdbx_seq_one_letter_code
_entity_poly.pdbx_strand_id
1 'polypeptide(L)'
;GIVLLFVSVCGAVSFAGGSGPAGEELVFRGASDASAAVAISEDMFVVADDENNVLRVYRTDRPGMPVSSYDLTGFLGIDAEHPEADIEGATMIGSRIYWITSHGRNKDGKMRPNRYRFFATDVRVKGGSVAVWPVGTPYRRLVHELLKIPNADRFGFDRATRFGADLKKKDREKLAPKEDGLNIEALCASADGKTIYIGFRNPRFYIRASRGSRAIVVPLCNADRVIERGEAPVFGEPILWDLAGLGVRSM
;
A
#
# COMPACT_ATOMS: atom_id res chain seq x y z
N GLY A 1 -31.41 -3.47 38.69
CA GLY A 1 -30.59 -2.80 37.67
C GLY A 1 -29.35 -2.26 38.34
N ILE A 2 -28.18 -2.50 37.75
CA ILE A 2 -26.96 -1.70 37.85
C ILE A 2 -26.06 -2.23 36.74
N VAL A 3 -25.78 -1.35 35.78
CA VAL A 3 -24.80 -1.52 34.73
C VAL A 3 -23.43 -1.32 35.37
N LEU A 4 -22.53 -2.30 35.28
CA LEU A 4 -21.13 -2.11 35.66
C LEU A 4 -20.37 -1.61 34.43
N LEU A 5 -20.00 -0.33 34.47
CA LEU A 5 -19.12 0.35 33.52
C LEU A 5 -17.67 0.02 33.91
N PHE A 6 -16.90 -0.63 33.04
CA PHE A 6 -15.45 -0.73 33.21
C PHE A 6 -14.77 0.38 32.41
N VAL A 7 -14.24 1.37 33.14
CA VAL A 7 -13.30 2.38 32.63
C VAL A 7 -11.90 1.77 32.70
N SER A 8 -11.23 1.62 31.56
CA SER A 8 -9.82 1.26 31.52
C SER A 8 -8.97 2.52 31.63
N VAL A 9 -8.20 2.65 32.71
CA VAL A 9 -7.22 3.70 32.95
C VAL A 9 -5.90 3.26 32.31
N CYS A 10 -5.47 3.94 31.24
CA CYS A 10 -4.10 3.82 30.74
C CYS A 10 -3.19 4.72 31.59
N GLY A 11 -2.22 4.11 32.28
CA GLY A 11 -1.16 4.82 32.99
C GLY A 11 -0.25 5.58 32.01
N ALA A 12 -0.08 6.88 32.27
CA ALA A 12 0.87 7.72 31.56
C ALA A 12 2.28 7.51 32.12
N VAL A 13 3.19 7.02 31.29
CA VAL A 13 4.64 7.16 31.52
C VAL A 13 5.04 8.50 30.89
N SER A 14 5.31 9.51 31.71
CA SER A 14 5.82 10.79 31.24
C SER A 14 7.30 10.65 30.86
N PHE A 15 7.59 10.67 29.57
CA PHE A 15 8.91 11.06 29.10
C PHE A 15 8.96 12.59 29.07
N ALA A 16 9.84 13.19 29.87
CA ALA A 16 10.16 14.60 29.76
C ALA A 16 10.95 14.82 28.45
N GLY A 17 10.22 14.98 27.34
CA GLY A 17 10.79 15.42 26.07
C GLY A 17 11.08 16.91 26.15
N GLY A 18 12.32 17.31 25.92
CA GLY A 18 12.70 18.71 25.81
C GLY A 18 11.84 19.41 24.75
N SER A 19 11.21 20.52 25.13
CA SER A 19 10.47 21.39 24.22
C SER A 19 11.45 22.15 23.33
N GLY A 20 11.94 21.49 22.27
CA GLY A 20 12.34 22.22 21.07
C GLY A 20 11.12 23.03 20.57
N PRO A 21 11.31 24.13 19.82
CA PRO A 21 10.18 24.84 19.24
C PRO A 21 9.35 23.83 18.46
N ALA A 22 8.07 23.71 18.82
CA ALA A 22 7.14 22.92 18.04
C ALA A 22 7.16 23.47 16.61
N GLY A 23 7.56 22.64 15.65
CA GLY A 23 7.49 23.01 14.24
C GLY A 23 6.06 23.42 13.90
N GLU A 24 5.92 24.39 13.00
CA GLU A 24 4.61 24.82 12.51
C GLU A 24 3.86 23.60 11.92
N GLU A 25 2.63 23.37 12.39
CA GLU A 25 1.78 22.29 11.89
C GLU A 25 1.23 22.67 10.52
N LEU A 26 1.61 21.92 9.47
CA LEU A 26 1.11 22.13 8.12
C LEU A 26 -0.18 21.30 7.91
N VAL A 27 -1.27 21.97 7.55
CA VAL A 27 -2.58 21.33 7.34
C VAL A 27 -2.92 21.24 5.86
N PHE A 28 -3.11 20.02 5.36
CA PHE A 28 -3.55 19.73 3.99
C PHE A 28 -5.00 19.24 3.99
N ARG A 29 -5.75 19.59 2.95
CA ARG A 29 -7.20 19.34 2.86
C ARG A 29 -7.60 18.70 1.53
N GLY A 30 -8.78 18.09 1.49
CA GLY A 30 -9.37 17.54 0.25
C GLY A 30 -9.11 16.04 -0.01
N ALA A 31 -8.31 15.39 0.84
CA ALA A 31 -8.26 13.94 1.00
C ALA A 31 -8.95 13.56 2.31
N SER A 32 -9.62 12.41 2.36
CA SER A 32 -10.25 11.89 3.58
C SER A 32 -9.33 10.91 4.28
N ASP A 33 -8.80 9.96 3.50
CA ASP A 33 -8.04 8.82 4.01
C ASP A 33 -6.74 8.68 3.20
N ALA A 34 -5.81 9.61 3.45
CA ALA A 34 -4.51 9.61 2.80
C ALA A 34 -3.73 8.33 3.17
N SER A 35 -3.37 7.55 2.16
CA SER A 35 -2.87 6.18 2.33
C SER A 35 -1.47 5.98 1.72
N ALA A 36 -1.10 6.77 0.71
CA ALA A 36 0.23 6.75 0.13
C ALA A 36 0.69 8.15 -0.29
N ALA A 37 1.98 8.43 -0.17
CA ALA A 37 2.54 9.71 -0.61
C ALA A 37 3.99 9.58 -1.10
N VAL A 38 4.39 10.46 -2.03
CA VAL A 38 5.78 10.61 -2.47
C VAL A 38 6.15 12.07 -2.63
N ALA A 39 7.34 12.46 -2.17
CA ALA A 39 7.92 13.76 -2.51
C ALA A 39 8.32 13.79 -3.99
N ILE A 40 8.02 14.89 -4.68
CA ILE A 40 8.31 15.08 -6.12
C ILE A 40 9.18 16.30 -6.41
N SER A 41 9.36 17.18 -5.42
CA SER A 41 10.34 18.27 -5.36
C SER A 41 10.65 18.58 -3.89
N GLU A 42 11.48 19.59 -3.62
CA GLU A 42 11.76 20.06 -2.26
C GLU A 42 10.51 20.55 -1.51
N ASP A 43 9.54 21.10 -2.25
CA ASP A 43 8.35 21.75 -1.72
C ASP A 43 7.03 21.09 -2.14
N MET A 44 7.05 19.97 -2.88
CA MET A 44 5.84 19.32 -3.39
C MET A 44 5.84 17.81 -3.17
N PHE A 45 4.64 17.28 -2.94
CA PHE A 45 4.41 15.85 -2.81
C PHE A 45 3.06 15.45 -3.41
N VAL A 46 2.97 14.22 -3.90
CA VAL A 46 1.75 13.60 -4.42
C VAL A 46 1.19 12.67 -3.38
N VAL A 47 -0.12 12.69 -3.19
CA VAL A 47 -0.87 11.86 -2.23
C VAL A 47 -1.94 11.07 -2.96
N ALA A 48 -2.09 9.81 -2.59
CA ALA A 48 -3.24 8.98 -2.89
C ALA A 48 -4.14 8.83 -1.65
N ASP A 49 -5.40 8.49 -1.89
CA ASP A 49 -6.46 8.34 -0.90
C ASP A 49 -7.12 6.98 -1.15
N ASP A 50 -7.25 6.11 -0.15
CA ASP A 50 -7.72 4.74 -0.35
C ASP A 50 -9.22 4.64 -0.70
N GLU A 51 -9.99 5.68 -0.37
CA GLU A 51 -11.44 5.77 -0.64
C GLU A 51 -11.75 6.26 -2.07
N ASN A 52 -10.76 6.70 -2.85
CA ASN A 52 -10.97 7.14 -4.25
C ASN A 52 -9.75 6.90 -5.18
N ASN A 53 -9.91 7.20 -6.47
CA ASN A 53 -8.85 6.97 -7.47
C ASN A 53 -8.13 8.27 -7.87
N VAL A 54 -8.16 9.31 -7.02
CA VAL A 54 -7.64 10.64 -7.36
C VAL A 54 -6.28 10.87 -6.70
N LEU A 55 -5.26 11.11 -7.52
CA LEU A 55 -3.99 11.63 -7.04
C LEU A 55 -4.08 13.13 -6.81
N ARG A 56 -3.49 13.62 -5.73
CA ARG A 56 -3.52 15.03 -5.32
C ARG A 56 -2.10 15.52 -5.10
N VAL A 57 -1.75 16.68 -5.65
CA VAL A 57 -0.45 17.31 -5.42
C VAL A 57 -0.60 18.44 -4.43
N TYR A 58 0.24 18.47 -3.42
CA TYR A 58 0.28 19.49 -2.37
C TYR A 58 1.63 20.20 -2.37
N ARG A 59 1.67 21.38 -1.74
CA ARG A 59 2.89 22.15 -1.53
C ARG A 59 3.14 22.43 -0.06
N THR A 60 4.34 22.20 0.45
CA THR A 60 4.69 22.46 1.85
C THR A 60 4.87 23.94 2.15
N ASP A 61 5.24 24.76 1.16
CA ASP A 61 5.36 26.22 1.28
C ASP A 61 4.02 26.96 1.21
N ARG A 62 2.96 26.26 0.77
CA ARG A 62 1.59 26.76 0.72
C ARG A 62 0.59 25.66 1.11
N PRO A 63 0.54 25.28 2.40
CA PRO A 63 -0.39 24.25 2.88
C PRO A 63 -1.85 24.61 2.60
N GLY A 64 -2.70 23.59 2.44
CA GLY A 64 -4.13 23.77 2.20
C GLY A 64 -4.68 22.79 1.18
N MET A 65 -5.41 23.31 0.19
CA MET A 65 -6.00 22.51 -0.91
C MET A 65 -4.93 22.05 -1.90
N PRO A 66 -5.15 20.93 -2.62
CA PRO A 66 -4.21 20.48 -3.63
C PRO A 66 -4.06 21.50 -4.76
N VAL A 67 -2.84 21.65 -5.27
CA VAL A 67 -2.52 22.53 -6.40
C VAL A 67 -2.76 21.86 -7.76
N SER A 68 -2.92 20.53 -7.77
CA SER A 68 -3.27 19.74 -8.94
C SER A 68 -3.88 18.41 -8.49
N SER A 69 -4.76 17.85 -9.32
CA SER A 69 -5.35 16.53 -9.10
C SER A 69 -5.45 15.76 -10.41
N TYR A 70 -5.40 14.43 -10.34
CA TYR A 70 -5.55 13.55 -11.49
C TYR A 70 -6.45 12.36 -11.13
N ASP A 71 -7.54 12.17 -11.86
CA ASP A 71 -8.45 11.03 -11.69
C ASP A 71 -7.96 9.82 -12.51
N LEU A 72 -7.59 8.74 -11.82
CA LEU A 72 -7.08 7.51 -12.40
C LEU A 72 -8.19 6.51 -12.76
N THR A 73 -9.47 6.77 -12.48
CA THR A 73 -10.57 5.80 -12.61
C THR A 73 -10.61 5.15 -14.00
N GLY A 74 -10.54 5.96 -15.06
CA GLY A 74 -10.51 5.47 -16.43
C GLY A 74 -9.26 4.65 -16.76
N PHE A 75 -8.08 5.12 -16.33
CA PHE A 75 -6.81 4.45 -16.56
C PHE A 75 -6.72 3.08 -15.84
N LEU A 76 -7.18 3.02 -14.60
CA LEU A 76 -7.19 1.80 -13.78
C LEU A 76 -8.21 0.76 -14.28
N GLY A 77 -9.18 1.20 -15.10
CA GLY A 77 -10.29 0.38 -15.57
C GLY A 77 -11.09 -0.16 -14.39
N ILE A 78 -11.56 0.76 -13.56
CA ILE A 78 -12.33 0.50 -12.35
C ILE A 78 -13.79 0.22 -12.72
N ASP A 79 -14.31 -0.90 -12.22
CA ASP A 79 -15.74 -1.21 -12.28
C ASP A 79 -16.55 -0.37 -11.28
N ALA A 80 -17.75 0.06 -11.67
CA ALA A 80 -18.57 0.99 -10.89
C ALA A 80 -19.22 0.39 -9.63
N GLU A 81 -19.36 -0.93 -9.50
CA GLU A 81 -20.05 -1.54 -8.35
C GLU A 81 -19.28 -1.33 -7.03
N HIS A 82 -17.95 -1.40 -7.10
CA HIS A 82 -17.03 -1.19 -5.98
C HIS A 82 -15.84 -0.31 -6.42
N PRO A 83 -16.05 1.00 -6.59
CA PRO A 83 -15.22 1.86 -7.45
C PRO A 83 -13.86 2.28 -6.85
N GLU A 84 -13.48 1.77 -5.69
CA GLU A 84 -12.20 2.08 -5.05
C GLU A 84 -11.08 1.16 -5.58
N ALA A 85 -9.95 1.75 -5.93
CA ALA A 85 -8.72 1.00 -6.17
C ALA A 85 -7.99 0.66 -4.87
N ASP A 86 -8.21 1.39 -3.77
CA ASP A 86 -7.55 1.13 -2.47
C ASP A 86 -6.02 1.24 -2.64
N ILE A 87 -5.54 2.41 -3.09
CA ILE A 87 -4.11 2.69 -3.33
C ILE A 87 -3.43 2.83 -1.96
N GLU A 88 -2.36 2.09 -1.70
CA GLU A 88 -1.83 1.91 -0.33
C GLU A 88 -0.31 2.07 -0.24
N GLY A 89 0.39 2.14 -1.37
CA GLY A 89 1.84 2.33 -1.36
C GLY A 89 2.32 3.01 -2.62
N ALA A 90 3.39 3.78 -2.47
CA ALA A 90 3.99 4.53 -3.56
C ALA A 90 5.50 4.62 -3.40
N THR A 91 6.24 4.62 -4.50
CA THR A 91 7.67 4.92 -4.50
C THR A 91 8.09 5.56 -5.81
N MET A 92 9.14 6.37 -5.80
CA MET A 92 9.58 7.14 -6.97
C MET A 92 10.98 6.72 -7.40
N ILE A 93 11.16 6.50 -8.71
CA ILE A 93 12.43 6.20 -9.36
C ILE A 93 12.60 7.17 -10.54
N GLY A 94 13.56 8.07 -10.46
CA GLY A 94 13.69 9.16 -11.42
C GLY A 94 12.43 10.02 -11.43
N SER A 95 11.79 10.19 -12.60
CA SER A 95 10.51 10.91 -12.73
C SER A 95 9.27 10.00 -12.65
N ARG A 96 9.44 8.69 -12.44
CA ARG A 96 8.36 7.73 -12.41
C ARG A 96 7.96 7.42 -10.97
N ILE A 97 6.66 7.47 -10.70
CA ILE A 97 6.07 7.02 -9.45
C ILE A 97 5.37 5.69 -9.71
N TYR A 98 5.78 4.66 -8.99
CA TYR A 98 5.09 3.39 -8.94
C TYR A 98 4.11 3.40 -7.79
N TRP A 99 2.94 2.82 -8.02
CA TRP A 99 1.84 2.75 -7.08
C TRP A 99 1.39 1.30 -6.94
N ILE A 100 0.99 0.94 -5.74
CA ILE A 100 0.41 -0.36 -5.46
C ILE A 100 -0.87 -0.20 -4.64
N THR A 101 -1.89 -0.94 -5.03
CA THR A 101 -3.12 -1.05 -4.25
C THR A 101 -3.02 -2.14 -3.20
N SER A 102 -4.02 -2.26 -2.34
CA SER A 102 -4.01 -3.22 -1.23
C SER A 102 -3.89 -4.68 -1.64
N HIS A 103 -4.37 -5.02 -2.83
CA HIS A 103 -4.59 -6.40 -3.28
C HIS A 103 -5.45 -7.20 -2.28
N GLY A 104 -6.22 -6.49 -1.46
CA GLY A 104 -7.03 -7.04 -0.41
C GLY A 104 -8.41 -7.47 -0.88
N ARG A 105 -9.05 -8.27 -0.03
CA ARG A 105 -10.50 -8.51 -0.07
C ARG A 105 -11.21 -7.45 0.77
N ASN A 106 -12.54 -7.42 0.78
CA ASN A 106 -13.26 -6.57 1.72
C ASN A 106 -13.25 -7.16 3.16
N LYS A 107 -13.85 -6.44 4.12
CA LYS A 107 -13.98 -6.89 5.52
C LYS A 107 -14.74 -8.22 5.73
N ASP A 108 -15.52 -8.67 4.75
CA ASP A 108 -16.22 -9.97 4.79
C ASP A 108 -15.46 -11.06 4.01
N GLY A 109 -14.23 -10.77 3.57
CA GLY A 109 -13.40 -11.62 2.73
C GLY A 109 -13.94 -11.85 1.31
N LYS A 110 -14.80 -10.97 0.80
CA LYS A 110 -15.24 -10.99 -0.60
C LYS A 110 -14.17 -10.38 -1.50
N MET A 111 -13.98 -10.96 -2.68
CA MET A 111 -13.08 -10.40 -3.68
C MET A 111 -13.46 -8.96 -4.03
N ARG A 112 -12.43 -8.15 -4.25
CA ARG A 112 -12.52 -6.77 -4.74
C ARG A 112 -11.58 -6.62 -5.93
N PRO A 113 -11.97 -7.05 -7.14
CA PRO A 113 -11.07 -7.06 -8.29
C PRO A 113 -10.44 -5.70 -8.65
N ASN A 114 -11.11 -4.60 -8.30
CA ASN A 114 -10.58 -3.24 -8.47
C ASN A 114 -9.33 -2.96 -7.60
N ARG A 115 -9.19 -3.65 -6.46
CA ARG A 115 -8.06 -3.51 -5.54
C ARG A 115 -6.77 -4.22 -5.96
N TYR A 116 -6.71 -4.79 -7.16
CA TYR A 116 -5.56 -5.55 -7.67
C TYR A 116 -4.90 -4.79 -8.82
N ARG A 117 -4.13 -3.73 -8.49
CA ARG A 117 -3.43 -2.89 -9.44
C ARG A 117 -2.01 -2.60 -8.93
N PHE A 118 -1.04 -2.93 -9.76
CA PHE A 118 0.29 -2.33 -9.72
C PHE A 118 0.42 -1.45 -10.96
N PHE A 119 0.69 -0.16 -10.79
CA PHE A 119 0.67 0.81 -11.89
C PHE A 119 1.70 1.90 -11.69
N ALA A 120 1.86 2.78 -12.69
CA ALA A 120 2.75 3.92 -12.57
C ALA A 120 2.16 5.20 -13.16
N THR A 121 2.66 6.32 -12.67
CA THR A 121 2.52 7.64 -13.27
C THR A 121 3.90 8.24 -13.47
N ASP A 122 4.04 9.16 -14.42
CA ASP A 122 5.17 10.07 -14.47
C ASP A 122 4.77 11.42 -13.90
N VAL A 123 5.77 12.13 -13.37
CA VAL A 123 5.63 13.50 -12.87
C VAL A 123 6.64 14.43 -13.52
N ARG A 124 6.22 15.67 -13.78
CA ARG A 124 7.10 16.77 -14.17
C ARG A 124 6.77 18.01 -13.35
N VAL A 125 7.79 18.58 -12.73
CA VAL A 125 7.72 19.88 -12.05
C VAL A 125 8.54 20.89 -12.85
N LYS A 126 7.92 22.00 -13.27
CA LYS A 126 8.59 23.09 -14.00
C LYS A 126 8.00 24.44 -13.63
N GLY A 127 8.81 25.35 -13.10
CA GLY A 127 8.41 26.73 -12.80
C GLY A 127 7.23 26.81 -11.81
N GLY A 128 7.17 25.90 -10.83
CA GLY A 128 6.06 25.81 -9.86
C GLY A 128 4.80 25.12 -10.38
N SER A 129 4.75 24.76 -11.68
CA SER A 129 3.69 23.94 -12.25
C SER A 129 4.04 22.45 -12.16
N VAL A 130 3.04 21.63 -11.84
CA VAL A 130 3.16 20.18 -11.75
C VAL A 130 2.21 19.50 -12.73
N ALA A 131 2.71 18.48 -13.43
CA ALA A 131 1.91 17.57 -14.23
C ALA A 131 2.16 16.13 -13.79
N VAL A 132 1.10 15.36 -13.60
CA VAL A 132 1.13 13.92 -13.32
C VAL A 132 0.28 13.23 -14.39
N TRP A 133 0.77 12.14 -14.97
CA TRP A 133 0.01 11.37 -15.96
C TRP A 133 0.34 9.88 -15.90
N PRO A 134 -0.61 8.99 -16.24
CA PRO A 134 -0.43 7.55 -16.20
C PRO A 134 0.56 7.06 -17.25
N VAL A 135 1.22 5.93 -16.95
CA VAL A 135 2.14 5.25 -17.85
C VAL A 135 1.79 3.78 -17.99
N GLY A 136 1.91 3.27 -19.21
CA GLY A 136 1.81 1.84 -19.49
C GLY A 136 0.39 1.33 -19.26
N THR A 137 0.27 0.10 -18.74
CA THR A 137 -1.02 -0.50 -18.38
C THR A 137 -0.98 -1.00 -16.94
N PRO A 138 -2.02 -0.76 -16.12
CA PRO A 138 -2.08 -1.31 -14.77
C PRO A 138 -2.00 -2.83 -14.77
N TYR A 139 -1.02 -3.38 -14.06
CA TYR A 139 -0.81 -4.81 -13.95
C TYR A 139 -1.76 -5.40 -12.90
N ARG A 140 -2.59 -6.36 -13.31
CA ARG A 140 -3.68 -6.92 -12.49
C ARG A 140 -3.38 -8.31 -11.90
N ARG A 141 -2.26 -8.90 -12.30
CA ARG A 141 -1.92 -10.31 -12.00
C ARG A 141 -0.76 -10.45 -11.03
N LEU A 142 -0.30 -9.35 -10.39
CA LEU A 142 0.88 -9.33 -9.52
C LEU A 142 0.88 -10.49 -8.51
N VAL A 143 -0.22 -10.65 -7.76
CA VAL A 143 -0.37 -11.71 -6.75
C VAL A 143 -0.48 -13.10 -7.39
N HIS A 144 -1.11 -13.22 -8.56
CA HIS A 144 -1.18 -14.50 -9.27
C HIS A 144 0.21 -14.98 -9.71
N GLU A 145 1.08 -14.05 -10.10
CA GLU A 145 2.48 -14.36 -10.42
C GLU A 145 3.30 -14.59 -9.14
N LEU A 146 3.00 -13.89 -8.04
CA LEU A 146 3.62 -14.12 -6.74
C LEU A 146 3.38 -15.55 -6.23
N LEU A 147 2.20 -16.12 -6.48
CA LEU A 147 1.88 -17.51 -6.12
C LEU A 147 2.71 -18.55 -6.88
N LYS A 148 3.44 -18.16 -7.93
CA LYS A 148 4.28 -19.05 -8.73
C LYS A 148 5.75 -19.04 -8.31
N ILE A 149 6.14 -18.18 -7.37
CA ILE A 149 7.54 -18.17 -6.90
C ILE A 149 7.84 -19.49 -6.17
N PRO A 150 9.09 -19.96 -6.21
CA PRO A 150 9.50 -21.12 -5.42
C PRO A 150 9.14 -20.93 -3.95
N ASN A 151 8.54 -21.97 -3.34
CA ASN A 151 8.15 -21.97 -1.93
C ASN A 151 7.14 -20.89 -1.51
N ALA A 152 6.30 -20.37 -2.43
CA ALA A 152 5.26 -19.39 -2.10
C ALA A 152 4.34 -19.82 -0.94
N ASP A 153 4.10 -21.13 -0.82
CA ASP A 153 3.32 -21.79 0.24
C ASP A 153 3.92 -21.62 1.64
N ARG A 154 5.27 -21.58 1.74
CA ARG A 154 5.97 -21.32 3.00
C ARG A 154 5.65 -19.93 3.54
N PHE A 155 5.47 -18.95 2.65
CA PHE A 155 5.12 -17.58 2.98
C PHE A 155 3.60 -17.39 3.21
N GLY A 156 2.79 -18.41 2.92
CA GLY A 156 1.35 -18.41 3.18
C GLY A 156 0.53 -17.55 2.23
N PHE A 157 1.09 -17.15 1.09
CA PHE A 157 0.36 -16.37 0.08
C PHE A 157 -0.84 -17.15 -0.48
N ASP A 158 -0.69 -18.47 -0.67
CA ASP A 158 -1.77 -19.37 -1.09
C ASP A 158 -2.93 -19.39 -0.07
N ARG A 159 -2.59 -19.46 1.22
CA ARG A 159 -3.56 -19.46 2.33
C ARG A 159 -4.23 -18.12 2.53
N ALA A 160 -3.51 -17.02 2.33
CA ALA A 160 -4.03 -15.66 2.46
C ALA A 160 -4.91 -15.23 1.27
N THR A 161 -4.71 -15.84 0.09
CA THR A 161 -5.46 -15.51 -1.11
C THR A 161 -6.62 -16.46 -1.37
N ARG A 162 -6.42 -17.78 -1.24
CA ARG A 162 -7.38 -18.85 -1.56
C ARG A 162 -8.18 -18.56 -2.84
N PHE A 163 -7.50 -18.13 -3.90
CA PHE A 163 -8.16 -17.83 -5.17
C PHE A 163 -8.88 -19.06 -5.72
N GLY A 164 -10.08 -18.85 -6.27
CA GLY A 164 -10.90 -19.90 -6.87
C GLY A 164 -11.52 -20.90 -5.88
N ALA A 165 -11.23 -20.81 -4.58
CA ALA A 165 -11.80 -21.72 -3.60
C ALA A 165 -13.29 -21.42 -3.35
N ASP A 166 -14.13 -22.46 -3.31
CA ASP A 166 -15.50 -22.35 -2.82
C ASP A 166 -15.52 -22.41 -1.29
N LEU A 167 -15.85 -21.28 -0.67
CA LEU A 167 -15.72 -21.07 0.78
C LEU A 167 -17.07 -20.78 1.41
N LYS A 168 -17.35 -21.49 2.51
CA LYS A 168 -18.43 -21.11 3.43
C LYS A 168 -18.15 -19.72 3.99
N LYS A 169 -19.21 -18.94 4.23
CA LYS A 169 -19.14 -17.56 4.76
C LYS A 169 -18.13 -17.40 5.90
N LYS A 170 -18.19 -18.27 6.92
CA LYS A 170 -17.30 -18.23 8.10
C LYS A 170 -15.82 -18.36 7.75
N ASP A 171 -15.47 -19.20 6.77
CA ASP A 171 -14.07 -19.37 6.36
C ASP A 171 -13.63 -18.29 5.38
N ARG A 172 -14.56 -17.76 4.60
CA ARG A 172 -14.30 -16.62 3.72
C ARG A 172 -13.99 -15.35 4.54
N GLU A 173 -14.73 -15.08 5.61
CA GLU A 173 -14.55 -13.89 6.46
C GLU A 173 -13.15 -13.80 7.09
N LYS A 174 -12.50 -14.94 7.35
CA LYS A 174 -11.10 -14.98 7.80
C LYS A 174 -10.12 -14.37 6.78
N LEU A 175 -10.50 -14.33 5.51
CA LEU A 175 -9.70 -13.71 4.43
C LEU A 175 -9.90 -12.20 4.33
N ALA A 176 -10.46 -11.55 5.36
CA ALA A 176 -10.45 -10.10 5.48
C ALA A 176 -9.01 -9.59 5.65
N PRO A 177 -8.64 -8.40 5.11
CA PRO A 177 -7.27 -7.88 5.14
C PRO A 177 -6.66 -7.72 6.54
N LYS A 178 -7.51 -7.43 7.55
CA LYS A 178 -7.08 -7.23 8.95
C LYS A 178 -6.98 -8.53 9.75
N GLU A 179 -7.39 -9.66 9.17
CA GLU A 179 -7.37 -11.00 9.75
C GLU A 179 -6.25 -11.82 9.08
N ASP A 180 -6.61 -12.87 8.31
CA ASP A 180 -5.67 -13.76 7.59
C ASP A 180 -5.59 -13.46 6.08
N GLY A 181 -6.38 -12.50 5.58
CA GLY A 181 -6.41 -12.15 4.16
C GLY A 181 -5.16 -11.43 3.70
N LEU A 182 -4.79 -11.62 2.43
CA LEU A 182 -3.72 -10.84 1.80
C LEU A 182 -3.98 -9.33 1.95
N ASN A 183 -2.95 -8.58 2.35
CA ASN A 183 -2.96 -7.12 2.29
C ASN A 183 -1.55 -6.54 2.09
N ILE A 184 -1.39 -5.72 1.07
CA ILE A 184 -0.18 -4.98 0.73
C ILE A 184 -0.38 -3.52 1.14
N GLU A 185 0.54 -2.96 1.92
CA GLU A 185 0.41 -1.57 2.41
C GLU A 185 1.73 -0.79 2.27
N ALA A 186 2.71 -1.31 1.52
CA ALA A 186 3.99 -0.61 1.40
C ALA A 186 4.72 -0.89 0.09
N LEU A 187 5.41 0.14 -0.38
CA LEU A 187 6.24 0.11 -1.58
C LEU A 187 7.47 0.98 -1.36
N CYS A 188 8.66 0.50 -1.67
CA CYS A 188 9.89 1.30 -1.53
C CYS A 188 10.93 0.91 -2.58
N ALA A 189 11.52 1.88 -3.27
CA ALA A 189 12.60 1.64 -4.19
C ALA A 189 13.93 1.46 -3.45
N SER A 190 14.74 0.52 -3.92
CA SER A 190 16.18 0.47 -3.61
C SER A 190 16.88 1.77 -4.03
N ALA A 191 17.98 2.08 -3.34
CA ALA A 191 18.74 3.31 -3.60
C ALA A 191 19.27 3.44 -5.03
N ASP A 192 19.54 2.32 -5.73
CA ASP A 192 19.98 2.32 -7.13
C ASP A 192 18.81 2.25 -8.14
N GLY A 193 17.57 2.22 -7.65
CA GLY A 193 16.36 2.21 -8.47
C GLY A 193 16.12 0.90 -9.26
N LYS A 194 16.88 -0.17 -9.03
CA LYS A 194 16.74 -1.42 -9.80
C LYS A 194 15.73 -2.39 -9.22
N THR A 195 15.38 -2.22 -7.96
CA THR A 195 14.46 -3.09 -7.23
C THR A 195 13.42 -2.24 -6.51
N ILE A 196 12.17 -2.67 -6.58
CA ILE A 196 11.08 -2.18 -5.73
C ILE A 196 10.75 -3.26 -4.71
N TYR A 197 10.70 -2.89 -3.44
CA TYR A 197 10.30 -3.74 -2.34
C TYR A 197 8.80 -3.56 -2.08
N ILE A 198 8.07 -4.68 -2.04
CA ILE A 198 6.63 -4.72 -1.74
C ILE A 198 6.46 -5.25 -0.31
N GLY A 199 5.91 -4.44 0.58
CA GLY A 199 5.70 -4.81 1.98
C GLY A 199 4.26 -5.25 2.26
N PHE A 200 4.13 -6.34 3.01
CA PHE A 200 2.85 -6.96 3.31
C PHE A 200 2.45 -6.66 4.76
N ARG A 201 1.23 -6.17 4.96
CA ARG A 201 0.60 -6.21 6.28
C ARG A 201 0.23 -7.65 6.63
N ASN A 202 -0.32 -8.37 5.66
CA ASN A 202 -0.63 -9.78 5.75
C ASN A 202 -0.39 -10.46 4.37
N PRO A 203 0.01 -11.74 4.33
CA PRO A 203 0.30 -12.61 5.47
C PRO A 203 1.59 -12.22 6.20
N ARG A 204 1.78 -12.82 7.37
CA ARG A 204 3.03 -12.76 8.14
C ARG A 204 3.60 -14.17 8.24
N PHE A 205 4.92 -14.28 8.14
CA PHE A 205 5.61 -15.57 8.16
C PHE A 205 5.71 -16.10 9.59
N TYR A 206 5.05 -17.22 9.89
CA TYR A 206 5.09 -17.82 11.23
C TYR A 206 6.35 -18.66 11.44
N ILE A 207 7.11 -18.34 12.49
CA ILE A 207 8.29 -19.08 12.93
C ILE A 207 7.90 -19.97 14.11
N ARG A 208 7.88 -21.29 13.87
CA ARG A 208 7.51 -22.28 14.90
C ARG A 208 8.42 -22.25 16.13
N ALA A 209 9.73 -22.05 15.94
CA ALA A 209 10.71 -22.09 17.02
C ALA A 209 10.51 -20.97 18.06
N SER A 210 10.21 -19.74 17.60
CA SER A 210 9.96 -18.59 18.49
C SER A 210 8.48 -18.40 18.81
N ARG A 211 7.58 -19.17 18.19
CA ARG A 211 6.12 -18.96 18.20
C ARG A 211 5.72 -17.52 17.82
N GLY A 212 6.55 -16.86 17.02
CA GLY A 212 6.35 -15.49 16.57
C GLY A 212 6.18 -15.39 15.06
N SER A 213 5.76 -14.23 14.58
CA SER A 213 5.62 -13.96 13.15
C SER A 213 6.64 -12.91 12.68
N ARG A 214 7.04 -12.98 11.42
CA ARG A 214 7.86 -11.96 10.75
C ARG A 214 7.07 -11.29 9.64
N ALA A 215 7.28 -10.00 9.47
CA ALA A 215 6.76 -9.28 8.31
C ALA A 215 7.45 -9.79 7.05
N ILE A 216 6.74 -9.77 5.92
CA ILE A 216 7.25 -10.22 4.63
C ILE A 216 7.43 -9.00 3.73
N VAL A 217 8.58 -8.93 3.07
CA VAL A 217 8.89 -7.95 2.03
C VAL A 217 9.37 -8.70 0.80
N VAL A 218 8.79 -8.45 -0.37
CA VAL A 218 9.12 -9.15 -1.62
C VAL A 218 9.79 -8.18 -2.60
N PRO A 219 11.02 -8.44 -3.07
CA PRO A 219 11.66 -7.65 -4.12
C PRO A 219 10.99 -7.87 -5.49
N LEU A 220 10.82 -6.82 -6.28
CA LEU A 220 10.39 -6.81 -7.67
C LEU A 220 11.49 -6.16 -8.53
N CYS A 221 12.06 -6.92 -9.47
CA CYS A 221 13.30 -6.57 -10.16
C CYS A 221 13.11 -6.04 -11.60
N ASN A 222 11.88 -5.96 -12.11
CA ASN A 222 11.57 -5.53 -13.49
C ASN A 222 10.29 -4.68 -13.56
N ALA A 223 10.07 -3.82 -12.56
CA ALA A 223 8.84 -3.02 -12.45
C ALA A 223 8.56 -2.16 -13.71
N ASP A 224 9.59 -1.60 -14.32
CA ASP A 224 9.53 -0.90 -15.61
C ASP A 224 8.92 -1.78 -16.71
N ARG A 225 9.45 -2.99 -16.92
CA ARG A 225 8.97 -3.91 -17.96
C ARG A 225 7.57 -4.46 -17.66
N VAL A 226 7.24 -4.67 -16.39
CA VAL A 226 5.87 -5.02 -15.97
C VAL A 226 4.88 -3.93 -16.40
N ILE A 227 5.19 -2.67 -16.16
CA ILE A 227 4.30 -1.54 -16.48
C ILE A 227 4.27 -1.23 -17.97
N GLU A 228 5.42 -1.15 -18.62
CA GLU A 228 5.53 -0.68 -20.01
C GLU A 228 5.21 -1.76 -21.04
N ARG A 229 5.50 -3.02 -20.71
CA ARG A 229 5.43 -4.15 -21.66
C ARG A 229 4.47 -5.25 -21.23
N GLY A 230 3.93 -5.17 -20.01
CA GLY A 230 3.07 -6.22 -19.46
C GLY A 230 3.81 -7.54 -19.20
N GLU A 231 5.14 -7.50 -19.06
CA GLU A 231 5.93 -8.69 -18.72
C GLU A 231 5.52 -9.27 -17.36
N ALA A 232 5.78 -10.57 -17.16
CA ALA A 232 5.61 -11.17 -15.84
C ALA A 232 6.56 -10.53 -14.82
N PRO A 233 6.11 -10.23 -13.59
CA PRO A 233 6.97 -9.77 -12.51
C PRO A 233 8.06 -10.79 -12.20
N VAL A 234 9.29 -10.31 -12.07
CA VAL A 234 10.44 -11.08 -11.62
C VAL A 234 10.66 -10.74 -10.15
N PHE A 235 10.24 -11.65 -9.28
CA PHE A 235 10.40 -11.50 -7.84
C PHE A 235 11.76 -12.03 -7.37
N GLY A 236 12.36 -11.34 -6.40
CA GLY A 236 13.49 -11.84 -5.63
C GLY A 236 13.05 -12.73 -4.47
N GLU A 237 14.02 -13.26 -3.72
CA GLU A 237 13.75 -14.03 -2.50
C GLU A 237 13.04 -13.13 -1.45
N PRO A 238 11.93 -13.56 -0.86
CA PRO A 238 11.25 -12.79 0.17
C PRO A 238 12.13 -12.58 1.42
N ILE A 239 12.10 -11.35 1.93
CA ILE A 239 12.84 -10.90 3.12
C ILE A 239 11.90 -10.94 4.33
N LEU A 240 12.41 -11.41 5.47
CA LEU A 240 11.67 -11.52 6.71
C LEU A 240 12.15 -10.49 7.75
N TRP A 241 11.30 -9.56 8.14
CA TRP A 241 11.62 -8.53 9.14
C TRP A 241 11.02 -8.84 10.50
N ASP A 242 11.80 -8.61 11.57
CA ASP A 242 11.29 -8.67 12.93
C ASP A 242 10.61 -7.36 13.31
N LEU A 243 9.29 -7.33 13.17
CA LEU A 243 8.47 -6.20 13.62
C LEU A 243 7.61 -6.61 14.82
N ALA A 244 8.15 -7.44 15.72
CA ALA A 244 7.45 -7.95 16.90
C ALA A 244 6.10 -8.62 16.56
N GLY A 245 6.08 -9.39 15.46
CA GLY A 245 4.88 -10.04 14.97
C GLY A 245 3.96 -9.13 14.13
N LEU A 246 4.27 -7.85 13.91
CA LEU A 246 3.49 -6.96 13.05
C LEU A 246 3.86 -7.12 11.57
N GLY A 247 3.00 -6.61 10.68
CA GLY A 247 3.25 -6.49 9.24
C GLY A 247 3.73 -5.09 8.85
N VAL A 248 4.03 -4.90 7.57
CA VAL A 248 4.47 -3.61 7.03
C VAL A 248 3.25 -2.78 6.60
N ARG A 249 3.21 -1.51 7.04
CA ARG A 249 2.13 -0.56 6.72
C ARG A 249 2.58 0.68 5.93
N SER A 250 3.90 0.83 5.75
CA SER A 250 4.56 1.86 4.95
C SER A 250 6.07 1.56 4.90
N MET A 251 6.80 2.09 3.91
CA MET A 251 8.26 2.02 3.76
C MET A 251 8.80 3.25 3.04
#